data_AF-A0A7L8RW71-F1
#
_entry.id   AF-A0A7L8RW71-F1
#
_cell.length_a   1.000
_cell.length_b   1.000
_cell.length_c   1.000
_cell.angle_alpha   90.00
_cell.angle_beta   90.00
_cell.angle_gamma   90.00
#
_symmetry.space_group_name_H-M   'P 1'
#
loop_
_entity.id
_entity.type
_entity.pdbx_description
1 polymer ?
#
loop_
_entity_poly.entity_id
_entity_poly.type
_entity_poly.pdbx_seq_one_letter_code
_entity_poly.pdbx_strand_id
1 'polypeptide(L)'
;MIGFKEIRYAVMEHEAFRRTIDFARRFFRHPAFIVNMRSLDNTIASATRTGMGMASEQFTDADVTLREFVSEGASDVFHVHYDDYARNASALRGLFDFLGAPFNDASIRYVLNKKHSTFAEPVSG
;
A
#
# COMPACT_ATOMS: atom_id res chain seq x y z
N MET A 1 15.54 -12.20 -2.63
CA MET A 1 14.96 -10.88 -2.29
C MET A 1 14.58 -10.94 -0.81
N ILE A 2 15.12 -10.05 0.01
CA ILE A 2 14.70 -9.89 1.41
C ILE A 2 13.92 -8.58 1.45
N GLY A 3 12.68 -8.64 1.93
CA GLY A 3 11.80 -7.49 2.05
C GLY A 3 10.94 -7.65 3.29
N PHE A 4 10.56 -6.53 3.90
CA PHE A 4 9.62 -6.52 5.02
C PHE A 4 8.46 -5.59 4.68
N LYS A 5 7.28 -5.95 5.16
CA LYS A 5 6.11 -5.08 5.10
C LYS A 5 6.04 -4.34 6.42
N GLU A 6 6.15 -3.02 6.38
CA GLU A 6 5.81 -2.19 7.52
C GLU A 6 4.37 -1.70 7.38
N ILE A 7 3.54 -1.95 8.39
CA ILE A 7 2.17 -1.42 8.45
C ILE A 7 2.19 -0.31 9.49
N ARG A 8 2.06 0.94 9.04
CA ARG A 8 1.97 2.10 9.92
C ARG A 8 0.51 2.55 10.00
N TYR A 9 -0.06 2.53 11.20
CA TYR A 9 -1.43 2.94 11.48
C TYR A 9 -1.54 4.41 11.94
N ALA A 10 -0.41 5.09 12.14
CA ALA A 10 -0.38 6.51 12.47
C ALA A 10 0.02 7.30 11.22
N VAL A 11 -0.72 8.39 10.93
CA VAL A 11 -0.29 9.37 9.92
C VAL A 11 1.08 9.87 10.34
N MET A 12 2.06 9.69 9.47
CA MET A 12 3.35 10.32 9.65
C MET A 12 3.27 11.73 9.08
N GLU A 13 3.71 12.70 9.87
CA GLU A 13 4.03 14.03 9.38
C GLU A 13 4.93 13.94 8.13
N HIS A 14 4.67 14.82 7.15
CA HIS A 14 5.34 14.78 5.83
C HIS A 14 6.87 14.70 5.95
N GLU A 15 7.48 15.49 6.84
CA GLU A 15 8.93 15.44 7.04
C GLU A 15 9.43 14.11 7.64
N ALA A 16 8.66 13.51 8.55
CA ALA A 16 9.03 12.23 9.15
C ALA A 16 8.99 11.11 8.10
N PHE A 17 8.00 11.16 7.20
CA PHE A 17 7.92 10.27 6.05
C PHE A 17 9.17 10.41 5.17
N ARG A 18 9.54 11.64 4.81
CA ARG A 18 10.74 11.91 3.98
C ARG A 18 12.03 11.38 4.61
N ARG A 19 12.25 11.65 5.89
CA ARG A 19 13.41 11.12 6.62
C ARG A 19 13.48 9.59 6.59
N THR A 20 12.33 8.92 6.60
CA THR A 20 12.26 7.45 6.54
C THR A 20 12.64 6.93 5.15
N ILE A 21 12.16 7.56 4.09
CA ILE A 21 12.54 7.23 2.71
C ILE A 21 14.04 7.45 2.48
N ASP A 22 14.57 8.59 2.92
CA ASP A 22 16.00 8.92 2.78
C ASP A 22 16.88 7.95 3.58
N PHE A 23 16.44 7.57 4.77
CA PHE A 23 17.08 6.53 5.55
C PHE A 23 17.13 5.21 4.77
N ALA A 24 16.00 4.74 4.24
CA ALA A 24 15.95 3.51 3.45
C ALA A 24 16.86 3.57 2.22
N ARG A 25 16.86 4.69 1.47
CA ARG A 25 17.76 4.92 0.33
C ARG A 25 19.24 4.89 0.70
N ARG A 26 19.58 5.30 1.93
CA ARG A 26 20.97 5.27 2.42
C ARG A 26 21.45 3.87 2.77
N PHE A 27 20.59 3.02 3.32
CA PHE A 27 21.00 1.70 3.85
C PHE A 27 20.74 0.54 2.88
N PHE A 28 19.78 0.66 1.97
CA PHE A 28 19.52 -0.35 0.95
C PHE A 28 20.16 0.07 -0.37
N ARG A 29 20.91 -0.86 -1.00
CA ARG A 29 21.63 -0.60 -2.26
C ARG A 29 20.67 -0.30 -3.43
N HIS A 30 19.52 -0.96 -3.46
CA HIS A 30 18.49 -0.84 -4.49
C HIS A 30 17.11 -1.00 -3.84
N PRO A 31 16.63 0.00 -3.07
CA PRO A 31 15.30 -0.06 -2.49
C PRO A 31 14.26 -0.03 -3.60
N ALA A 32 13.12 -0.66 -3.32
CA ALA A 32 11.93 -0.59 -4.16
C ALA A 32 10.77 -0.18 -3.25
N PHE A 33 10.25 1.02 -3.46
CA PHE A 33 9.14 1.58 -2.69
C PHE A 33 7.84 1.32 -3.43
N ILE A 34 7.02 0.42 -2.90
CA ILE A 34 5.72 0.06 -3.47
C ILE A 34 4.66 0.86 -2.72
N VAL A 35 4.14 1.90 -3.37
CA VAL A 35 3.06 2.73 -2.82
C VAL A 35 1.74 2.14 -3.28
N ASN A 36 1.03 1.49 -2.36
CA ASN A 36 -0.27 0.90 -2.64
C ASN A 36 -1.39 1.81 -2.14
N MET A 37 -2.10 2.44 -3.07
CA MET A 37 -3.24 3.31 -2.76
C MET A 37 -4.57 2.61 -3.03
N ARG A 38 -5.63 3.13 -2.42
CA ARG A 38 -7.02 2.79 -2.71
C ARG A 38 -7.81 4.08 -2.73
N SER A 39 -9.00 4.08 -3.31
CA SER A 39 -9.97 5.19 -3.11
C SER A 39 -10.01 5.62 -1.63
N LEU A 40 -9.86 6.93 -1.41
CA LEU A 40 -9.85 7.55 -0.08
C LEU A 40 -11.16 7.24 0.67
N ASP A 41 -12.30 7.44 0.01
CA ASP A 41 -13.63 7.15 0.56
C ASP A 41 -13.75 5.68 1.01
N ASN A 42 -13.29 4.76 0.16
CA ASN A 42 -13.29 3.33 0.46
C ASN A 42 -12.34 2.97 1.62
N THR A 43 -11.26 3.74 1.78
CA THR A 43 -10.28 3.57 2.87
C THR A 43 -10.87 4.05 4.20
N ILE A 44 -11.43 5.27 4.23
CA ILE A 44 -12.12 5.84 5.40
C ILE A 44 -13.27 4.92 5.82
N ALA A 45 -14.16 4.54 4.90
CA ALA A 45 -15.29 3.66 5.19
C ALA A 45 -14.84 2.27 5.71
N SER A 46 -13.69 1.77 5.27
CA SER A 46 -13.12 0.54 5.80
C SER A 46 -12.57 0.72 7.21
N ALA A 47 -11.84 1.82 7.45
CA ALA A 47 -11.25 2.13 8.75
C ALA A 47 -12.33 2.32 9.83
N THR A 48 -13.37 3.09 9.53
CA THR A 48 -14.53 3.30 10.41
C THR A 48 -15.18 1.97 10.79
N ARG A 49 -15.41 1.07 9.82
CA ARG A 49 -16.02 -0.25 10.09
C ARG A 49 -15.15 -1.14 10.98
N THR A 50 -13.83 -0.99 10.90
CA THR A 50 -12.89 -1.78 11.71
C THR A 50 -12.57 -1.15 13.06
N GLY A 51 -13.17 0.00 13.39
CA GLY A 51 -12.89 0.72 14.63
C GLY A 51 -11.46 1.29 14.68
N MET A 52 -10.81 1.51 13.53
CA MET A 52 -9.54 2.23 13.49
C MET A 52 -9.81 3.69 13.86
N GLY A 53 -9.29 4.13 15.01
CA GLY A 53 -9.53 5.44 15.61
C GLY A 53 -8.80 6.61 14.96
N MET A 54 -8.69 6.61 13.63
CA MET A 54 -8.13 7.73 12.86
C MET A 54 -9.25 8.68 12.42
N ALA A 55 -8.97 9.98 12.46
CA ALA A 55 -9.88 11.00 11.93
C ALA A 55 -9.88 11.01 10.39
N SER A 56 -10.92 11.55 9.75
CA SER A 56 -11.01 11.64 8.28
C SER A 56 -9.86 12.45 7.69
N GLU A 57 -9.49 13.53 8.35
CA GLU A 57 -8.45 14.49 7.92
C GLU A 57 -7.09 13.81 7.84
N GLN A 58 -6.83 12.91 8.79
CA GLN A 58 -5.63 12.08 8.82
C GLN A 58 -5.49 11.18 7.59
N PHE A 59 -6.60 10.64 7.06
CA PHE A 59 -6.55 9.88 5.81
C PHE A 59 -6.28 10.78 4.60
N THR A 60 -6.88 11.98 4.58
CA THR A 60 -6.67 12.96 3.51
C THR A 60 -5.22 13.41 3.44
N ASP A 61 -4.61 13.77 4.57
CA ASP A 61 -3.22 14.23 4.61
C ASP A 61 -2.22 13.15 4.17
N ALA A 62 -2.49 11.90 4.56
CA ALA A 62 -1.71 10.75 4.12
C ALA A 62 -1.84 10.49 2.61
N ASP A 63 -3.07 10.59 2.06
CA ASP A 63 -3.32 10.42 0.62
C ASP A 63 -2.59 11.52 -0.18
N VAL A 64 -2.66 12.78 0.24
CA VAL A 64 -1.92 13.89 -0.38
C VAL A 64 -0.42 13.63 -0.36
N THR A 65 0.15 13.33 0.81
CA THR A 65 1.59 13.06 0.98
C THR A 65 2.08 11.95 0.05
N LEU A 66 1.33 10.84 -0.04
CA LEU A 66 1.73 9.72 -0.89
C LEU A 66 1.57 10.04 -2.38
N ARG A 67 0.57 10.83 -2.77
CA ARG A 67 0.39 11.27 -4.17
C ARG A 67 1.52 12.19 -4.62
N GLU A 68 1.94 13.11 -3.77
CA GLU A 68 3.10 13.96 -4.01
C GLU A 68 4.38 13.13 -4.14
N PHE A 69 4.57 12.16 -3.25
CA PHE A 69 5.74 11.28 -3.31
C PHE A 69 5.78 10.44 -4.61
N VAL A 70 4.63 9.96 -5.08
CA VAL A 70 4.54 9.24 -6.36
C VAL A 70 4.76 10.17 -7.55
N SER A 71 4.24 11.41 -7.50
CA SER A 71 4.32 12.34 -8.62
C SER A 71 5.73 12.87 -8.90
N GLU A 72 6.64 12.75 -7.92
CA GLU A 72 8.07 13.01 -8.11
C GLU A 72 8.73 12.09 -9.14
N GLY A 73 8.13 10.93 -9.45
CA GLY A 73 8.60 10.07 -10.54
C GLY A 73 9.97 9.45 -10.30
N ALA A 74 10.37 9.25 -9.04
CA ALA A 74 11.63 8.59 -8.72
C ALA A 74 11.64 7.14 -9.21
N SER A 75 12.75 6.70 -9.80
CA SER A 75 12.87 5.38 -10.44
C SER A 75 12.80 4.20 -9.48
N ASP A 76 12.90 4.44 -8.18
CA ASP A 76 12.79 3.45 -7.10
C ASP A 76 11.38 3.40 -6.49
N VAL A 77 10.41 4.12 -7.05
CA VAL A 77 9.02 4.17 -6.59
C VAL A 77 8.09 3.57 -7.63
N PHE A 78 7.22 2.67 -7.20
CA PHE A 78 6.14 2.12 -8.01
C PHE A 78 4.80 2.34 -7.33
N HIS A 79 3.89 3.01 -8.03
CA HIS A 79 2.53 3.21 -7.57
C HIS A 79 1.62 2.10 -8.09
N VAL A 80 0.92 1.45 -7.18
CA VAL A 80 -0.11 0.47 -7.49
C VAL A 80 -1.41 0.90 -6.85
N HIS A 81 -2.52 0.77 -7.57
CA HIS A 81 -3.84 1.07 -7.05
C HIS A 81 -4.62 -0.23 -6.79
N TYR A 82 -5.06 -0.42 -5.54
CA TYR A 82 -5.79 -1.60 -5.08
C TYR A 82 -6.99 -1.93 -5.98
N ASP A 83 -7.75 -0.92 -6.36
CA ASP A 83 -8.98 -1.13 -7.13
C ASP A 83 -8.70 -1.70 -8.53
N ASP A 84 -7.47 -1.52 -9.06
CA ASP A 84 -7.07 -2.05 -10.37
C ASP A 84 -6.78 -3.54 -10.31
N TYR A 85 -6.04 -3.98 -9.28
CA TYR A 85 -5.62 -5.38 -9.18
C TYR A 85 -6.56 -6.27 -8.36
N ALA A 86 -7.44 -5.70 -7.54
CA ALA A 86 -8.36 -6.47 -6.70
C ALA A 86 -9.28 -7.40 -7.51
N ARG A 87 -9.57 -7.05 -8.77
CA ARG A 87 -10.38 -7.87 -9.69
C ARG A 87 -9.64 -8.31 -10.95
N ASN A 88 -8.42 -7.84 -11.16
CA ASN A 88 -7.62 -8.13 -12.34
C ASN A 88 -6.15 -8.30 -11.97
N ALA A 89 -5.72 -9.54 -11.72
CA ALA A 89 -4.35 -9.86 -11.37
C ALA A 89 -3.31 -9.37 -12.42
N SER A 90 -3.71 -9.23 -13.68
CA SER A 90 -2.83 -8.71 -14.75
C SER A 90 -2.39 -7.26 -14.52
N ALA A 91 -3.15 -6.47 -13.74
CA ALA A 91 -2.76 -5.11 -13.37
C ALA A 91 -1.46 -5.07 -12.56
N LEU A 92 -1.05 -6.17 -11.92
CA LEU A 92 0.22 -6.27 -11.20
C LEU A 92 1.42 -6.53 -12.10
N ARG A 93 1.25 -6.77 -13.42
CA ARG A 93 2.37 -7.06 -14.31
C ARG A 93 3.46 -6.00 -14.24
N GLY A 94 3.08 -4.72 -14.27
CA GLY A 94 4.04 -3.61 -14.18
C GLY A 94 4.86 -3.62 -12.88
N LEU A 95 4.26 -4.05 -11.76
CA LEU A 95 4.99 -4.19 -10.49
C LEU A 95 6.05 -5.29 -10.56
N PHE A 96 5.73 -6.42 -11.19
CA PHE A 96 6.68 -7.52 -11.35
C PHE A 96 7.82 -7.12 -12.30
N ASP A 97 7.50 -6.43 -13.40
CA ASP A 97 8.50 -5.88 -14.32
C ASP A 97 9.42 -4.88 -13.59
N PHE A 98 8.85 -3.98 -12.78
CA PHE A 98 9.60 -3.03 -11.94
C PHE A 98 10.55 -3.73 -10.95
N LEU A 99 10.13 -4.82 -10.33
CA LEU A 99 10.95 -5.60 -9.39
C LEU A 99 11.96 -6.53 -10.08
N GLY A 100 11.90 -6.66 -11.41
CA GLY A 100 12.67 -7.67 -12.15
C GLY A 100 12.30 -9.11 -11.77
N ALA A 101 11.04 -9.33 -11.39
CA ALA A 101 10.51 -10.61 -10.93
C ALA A 101 9.60 -11.27 -11.97
N PRO A 102 9.55 -12.61 -12.06
CA PRO A 102 8.66 -13.28 -13.01
C PRO A 102 7.19 -13.11 -12.61
N PHE A 103 6.36 -12.67 -13.55
CA PHE A 103 4.91 -12.59 -13.37
C PHE A 103 4.25 -13.96 -13.59
N ASN A 104 3.52 -14.46 -12.60
CA ASN A 104 2.73 -15.69 -12.69
C ASN A 104 1.28 -15.42 -12.27
N ASP A 105 0.39 -15.26 -13.25
CA ASP A 105 -1.03 -14.93 -13.04
C ASP A 105 -1.73 -15.92 -12.11
N ALA A 106 -1.51 -17.23 -12.30
CA ALA A 106 -2.15 -18.27 -11.48
C ALA A 106 -1.74 -18.17 -10.01
N SER A 107 -0.45 -17.96 -9.74
CA SER A 107 0.08 -17.81 -8.38
C SER A 107 -0.43 -16.53 -7.72
N ILE A 108 -0.50 -15.44 -8.48
CA ILE A 108 -1.03 -14.16 -7.99
C ILE A 108 -2.52 -14.28 -7.66
N ARG A 109 -3.33 -14.86 -8.56
CA ARG A 109 -4.76 -15.10 -8.30
C ARG A 109 -4.97 -15.97 -7.08
N TYR A 110 -4.15 -17.01 -6.90
CA TYR A 110 -4.19 -17.86 -5.71
C TYR A 110 -3.98 -17.03 -4.43
N VAL A 111 -2.98 -16.13 -4.41
CA VAL A 111 -2.73 -15.25 -3.27
C VAL A 111 -3.87 -14.25 -3.05
N LEU A 112 -4.35 -13.58 -4.11
CA LEU A 112 -5.42 -12.58 -4.01
C LEU A 112 -6.75 -13.17 -3.55
N ASN A 113 -7.03 -14.44 -3.87
CA ASN A 113 -8.24 -15.14 -3.43
C ASN A 113 -8.19 -15.59 -1.96
N LYS A 114 -7.01 -15.53 -1.32
CA LYS A 114 -6.88 -15.89 0.08
C LYS A 114 -7.39 -14.75 0.97
N LYS A 115 -8.50 -14.98 1.68
CA LYS A 115 -9.00 -14.03 2.69
C LYS A 115 -8.03 -14.00 3.87
N HIS A 116 -7.38 -12.85 4.07
CA HIS A 116 -6.53 -12.57 5.22
C HIS A 116 -7.21 -11.74 6.31
N SER A 117 -8.46 -11.33 6.07
CA SER A 117 -9.29 -10.57 7.02
C SER A 117 -10.27 -11.52 7.71
N THR A 118 -9.99 -11.91 8.95
CA THR A 118 -11.00 -12.47 9.85
C THR A 118 -11.81 -11.31 10.43
N PHE A 119 -12.98 -11.07 9.86
CA PHE A 119 -14.00 -10.30 10.56
C PHE A 119 -14.50 -11.19 11.72
N ALA A 120 -14.43 -10.70 12.95
CA ALA A 120 -15.24 -11.29 14.02
C ALA A 120 -16.71 -11.14 13.61
N GLU A 121 -17.46 -12.23 13.59
CA GLU A 121 -18.91 -12.15 13.41
C GLU A 121 -19.50 -11.26 14.52
N PRO A 122 -20.50 -10.42 14.22
CA PRO A 122 -21.18 -9.68 15.27
C PRO A 122 -21.79 -10.70 16.23
N VAL A 123 -21.50 -10.55 17.53
CA VAL A 123 -22.21 -11.30 18.55
C VAL A 123 -23.65 -10.80 18.54
N SER A 124 -24.56 -11.63 18.02
CA SER A 124 -26.00 -11.40 18.11
C SER A 124 -26.39 -11.39 19.59
N GLY A 125 -26.74 -10.20 20.10
CA GLY A 125 -27.41 -10.03 21.39
C GLY A 125 -28.92 -10.10 21.25
#